data_AF-A0A922VXZ4-F1
#
_entry.id   AF-A0A922VXZ4-F1
#
_cell.length_a   1.000
_cell.length_b   1.000
_cell.length_c   1.000
_cell.angle_alpha   90.00
_cell.angle_beta   90.00
_cell.angle_gamma   90.00
#
_symmetry.space_group_name_H-M   'P 1'
#
loop_
_entity.id
_entity.type
_entity.pdbx_description
1 polymer ?
#
loop_
_entity_poly.entity_id
_entity_poly.type
_entity_poly.pdbx_seq_one_letter_code
_entity_poly.pdbx_strand_id
1 'polypeptide(L)'
;MNKFCLEVSGDFACFTRPEMKVERVSYDVITPSAARSVFEAILWKPAIRWEVRRIEVLKPIKWISVRRNEVSAKASVRNAQTAMNAGQGNLALYIEDDRQQRAGLFLRDVAYRLHAELLPVGDDARANPAKYREMFQRRAEKGQCVNQPYLGCREFAARFRLITDPASEAPALAESRDLGWMLYDMDFAAVNDPKPRFFRADLQNGVIDLTQVQVTA
;
A
#
# COMPACT_ATOMS: atom_id res chain seq x y z
N MET A 1 -24.09 -6.35 3.98
CA MET A 1 -22.96 -6.86 3.17
C MET A 1 -21.69 -6.22 3.73
N ASN A 2 -20.68 -7.00 4.14
CA ASN A 2 -19.43 -6.46 4.72
C ASN A 2 -18.28 -6.40 3.71
N LYS A 3 -18.57 -6.78 2.46
CA LYS A 3 -17.62 -6.85 1.36
C LYS A 3 -17.72 -5.58 0.54
N PHE A 4 -16.57 -5.01 0.21
CA PHE A 4 -16.44 -3.79 -0.58
C PHE A 4 -15.47 -4.03 -1.74
N CYS A 5 -15.75 -3.36 -2.85
CA CYS A 5 -14.94 -3.41 -4.05
C CYS A 5 -14.52 -1.99 -4.44
N LEU A 6 -13.22 -1.78 -4.64
CA LEU A 6 -12.68 -0.53 -5.13
C LEU A 6 -11.96 -0.76 -6.45
N GLU A 7 -12.21 0.09 -7.43
CA GLU A 7 -11.27 0.31 -8.52
C GLU A 7 -10.23 1.32 -8.05
N VAL A 8 -8.95 1.01 -8.22
CA VAL A 8 -7.83 1.86 -7.80
C VAL A 8 -6.84 1.98 -8.96
N SER A 9 -6.47 3.19 -9.33
CA SER A 9 -5.54 3.45 -10.43
C SER A 9 -4.56 4.57 -10.12
N GLY A 10 -3.46 4.59 -10.88
CA GLY A 10 -2.44 5.64 -10.77
C GLY A 10 -1.50 5.61 -11.96
N ASP A 11 -0.83 6.73 -12.18
CA ASP A 11 0.09 6.86 -13.31
C ASP A 11 1.40 6.10 -13.05
N PHE A 12 1.77 5.95 -11.78
CA PHE A 12 2.94 5.22 -11.31
C PHE A 12 2.62 4.44 -10.02
N ALA A 13 3.41 3.42 -9.72
CA ALA A 13 3.38 2.72 -8.44
C ALA A 13 4.73 2.11 -8.09
N CYS A 14 5.04 1.98 -6.80
CA CYS A 14 6.22 1.27 -6.33
C CYS A 14 5.94 0.51 -5.03
N PHE A 15 5.62 -0.77 -5.17
CA PHE A 15 5.46 -1.72 -4.08
C PHE A 15 6.82 -2.35 -3.78
N THR A 16 7.65 -1.63 -3.03
CA THR A 16 9.08 -1.94 -2.89
C THR A 16 9.34 -3.36 -2.39
N ARG A 17 10.16 -4.10 -3.14
CA ARG A 17 10.73 -5.39 -2.75
C ARG A 17 11.70 -5.21 -1.57
N PRO A 18 11.49 -5.86 -0.41
CA PRO A 18 12.32 -5.66 0.78
C PRO A 18 13.78 -6.12 0.61
N GLU A 19 14.04 -7.03 -0.33
CA GLU A 19 15.38 -7.52 -0.67
C GLU A 19 16.24 -6.46 -1.40
N MET A 20 15.62 -5.50 -2.09
CA MET A 20 16.32 -4.45 -2.87
C MET A 20 16.35 -3.12 -2.10
N LYS A 21 17.20 -3.05 -1.06
CA LYS A 21 17.23 -1.90 -0.12
C LYS A 21 17.82 -0.60 -0.68
N VAL A 22 18.75 -0.69 -1.63
CA VAL A 22 19.49 0.47 -2.15
C VAL A 22 18.79 1.07 -3.36
N GLU A 23 18.41 0.23 -4.32
CA GLU A 23 17.65 0.61 -5.50
C GLU A 23 16.22 0.13 -5.36
N ARG A 24 15.25 1.04 -5.52
CA ARG A 24 13.85 0.68 -5.29
C ARG A 24 13.31 -0.07 -6.50
N VAL A 25 13.04 -1.36 -6.32
CA VAL A 25 12.38 -2.20 -7.32
C VAL A 25 10.99 -2.55 -6.82
N SER A 26 9.97 -2.24 -7.60
CA SER A 26 8.60 -2.63 -7.28
C SER A 26 8.38 -4.15 -7.46
N TYR A 27 7.46 -4.72 -6.71
CA TYR A 27 6.74 -5.91 -7.14
C TYR A 27 5.94 -5.61 -8.42
N ASP A 28 5.64 -6.66 -9.17
CA ASP A 28 4.90 -6.62 -10.43
C ASP A 28 3.46 -6.11 -10.25
N VAL A 29 2.88 -6.29 -9.07
CA VAL A 29 1.51 -5.90 -8.70
C VAL A 29 1.44 -5.39 -7.27
N ILE A 30 0.30 -4.80 -6.90
CA ILE A 30 0.03 -4.32 -5.54
C ILE A 30 0.07 -5.48 -4.52
N THR A 31 0.73 -5.25 -3.37
CA THR A 31 0.75 -6.22 -2.27
C THR A 31 -0.57 -6.15 -1.47
N PRO A 32 -0.99 -7.24 -0.80
CA PRO A 32 -2.17 -7.22 0.07
C PRO A 32 -2.06 -6.13 1.17
N SER A 33 -0.88 -5.91 1.73
CA SER A 33 -0.60 -4.82 2.69
C SER A 33 -0.89 -3.43 2.12
N ALA A 34 -0.43 -3.15 0.90
CA ALA A 34 -0.68 -1.87 0.24
C ALA A 34 -2.16 -1.72 -0.14
N ALA A 35 -2.80 -2.81 -0.61
CA ALA A 35 -4.23 -2.82 -0.89
C ALA A 35 -5.06 -2.54 0.37
N ARG A 36 -4.74 -3.16 1.51
CA ARG A 36 -5.38 -2.89 2.81
C ARG A 36 -5.27 -1.41 3.18
N SER A 37 -4.08 -0.83 3.00
CA SER A 37 -3.82 0.58 3.29
C SER A 37 -4.69 1.54 2.47
N VAL A 38 -5.10 1.18 1.24
CA VAL A 38 -6.03 2.00 0.44
C VAL A 38 -7.40 2.09 1.11
N PHE A 39 -7.93 0.98 1.63
CA PHE A 39 -9.20 0.98 2.37
C PHE A 39 -9.08 1.77 3.69
N GLU A 40 -7.96 1.60 4.40
CA GLU A 40 -7.70 2.31 5.66
C GLU A 40 -7.59 3.83 5.47
N ALA A 41 -6.98 4.27 4.38
CA ALA A 41 -6.90 5.69 4.02
C ALA A 41 -8.29 6.33 3.81
N ILE A 42 -9.29 5.55 3.36
CA ILE A 42 -10.68 6.01 3.25
C ILE A 42 -11.36 5.98 4.62
N LEU A 43 -11.28 4.85 5.32
CA LEU A 43 -11.78 4.70 6.69
C LEU A 43 -10.93 3.71 7.48
N TRP A 44 -10.35 4.23 8.56
CA TRP A 44 -9.76 3.41 9.62
C TRP A 44 -10.23 3.89 10.98
N LYS A 45 -10.51 2.93 11.87
CA LYS A 45 -10.77 3.11 13.29
C LYS A 45 -10.21 1.91 14.04
N PRO A 46 -9.77 2.04 15.31
CA PRO A 46 -9.31 0.89 16.10
C PRO A 46 -10.34 -0.23 16.25
N ALA A 47 -11.63 0.09 16.12
CA ALA A 47 -12.73 -0.87 16.23
C ALA A 47 -12.95 -1.73 14.97
N ILE A 48 -12.28 -1.44 13.85
CA ILE A 48 -12.43 -2.17 12.58
C ILE A 48 -11.09 -2.63 12.02
N ARG A 49 -11.12 -3.68 11.21
CA ARG A 49 -9.96 -4.17 10.44
C ARG A 49 -10.38 -4.46 9.01
N TRP A 50 -9.53 -4.12 8.06
CA TRP A 50 -9.70 -4.48 6.66
C TRP A 50 -8.97 -5.77 6.33
N GLU A 51 -9.64 -6.69 5.65
CA GLU A 51 -9.02 -7.91 5.15
C GLU A 51 -9.24 -8.02 3.64
N VAL A 52 -8.14 -7.95 2.88
CA VAL A 52 -8.19 -8.06 1.42
C VAL A 52 -8.38 -9.53 1.06
N ARG A 53 -9.39 -9.81 0.25
CA ARG A 53 -9.78 -11.17 -0.15
C ARG A 53 -9.34 -11.52 -1.56
N ARG A 54 -9.31 -10.53 -2.45
CA ARG A 54 -9.00 -10.72 -3.86
C ARG A 54 -8.46 -9.44 -4.47
N ILE A 55 -7.46 -9.59 -5.34
CA ILE A 55 -6.89 -8.50 -6.14
C ILE A 55 -7.05 -8.89 -7.60
N GLU A 56 -7.66 -8.03 -8.41
CA GLU A 56 -7.67 -8.17 -9.86
C GLU A 56 -6.79 -7.10 -10.48
N VAL A 57 -5.93 -7.49 -11.41
CA VAL A 57 -5.10 -6.61 -12.22
C VAL A 57 -5.90 -6.23 -13.46
N LEU A 58 -6.08 -4.93 -13.73
CA LEU A 58 -6.90 -4.46 -14.84
C LEU A 58 -6.09 -3.99 -16.05
N LYS A 59 -4.80 -3.68 -15.85
CA LYS A 59 -3.90 -3.19 -16.90
C LYS A 59 -2.65 -4.04 -17.01
N PRO A 60 -2.04 -4.13 -18.21
CA PRO A 60 -0.78 -4.85 -18.40
C PRO A 60 0.33 -4.32 -17.48
N ILE A 61 1.17 -5.22 -16.99
CA ILE A 61 2.31 -4.89 -16.13
C ILE A 61 3.36 -4.18 -16.99
N LYS A 62 3.51 -2.87 -16.78
CA LYS A 62 4.48 -2.03 -17.51
C LYS A 62 5.44 -1.39 -16.52
N TRP A 63 6.72 -1.39 -16.88
CA TRP A 63 7.78 -0.82 -16.06
C TRP A 63 8.25 0.53 -16.60
N ILE A 64 8.82 1.34 -15.70
CA ILE A 64 9.54 2.57 -16.01
C ILE A 64 10.76 2.68 -15.09
N SER A 65 11.89 3.08 -15.66
CA SER A 65 13.08 3.43 -14.87
C SER A 65 13.07 4.93 -14.59
N VAL A 66 13.21 5.30 -13.33
CA VAL A 66 13.29 6.70 -12.90
C VAL A 66 14.48 6.86 -11.98
N ARG A 67 15.28 7.91 -12.21
CA ARG A 67 16.38 8.29 -11.32
C ARG A 67 15.97 9.51 -10.51
N ARG A 68 16.18 9.45 -9.20
CA ARG A 68 15.86 10.53 -8.26
C ARG A 68 17.10 10.95 -7.49
N ASN A 69 17.13 12.23 -7.12
CA ASN A 69 18.06 12.73 -6.13
C ASN A 69 17.42 12.51 -4.75
N GLU A 70 17.97 11.59 -3.96
CA GLU A 70 17.58 11.34 -2.57
C GLU A 70 18.70 11.81 -1.63
N VAL A 71 18.36 12.11 -0.37
CA VAL A 71 19.36 12.43 0.67
C VAL A 71 19.94 11.12 1.21
N SER A 72 21.28 11.00 1.27
CA SER A 72 21.96 9.80 1.80
C SER A 72 22.05 9.76 3.31
N ALA A 73 22.05 10.93 3.96
CA ALA A 73 22.25 11.06 5.39
C ALA A 73 20.95 11.31 6.17
N LYS A 74 20.96 10.91 7.45
CA LYS A 74 19.94 11.29 8.43
C LYS A 74 20.51 12.40 9.31
N ALA A 75 19.64 13.30 9.76
CA ALA A 75 20.05 14.34 10.71
C ALA A 75 20.63 13.68 11.97
N SER A 76 21.83 14.10 12.36
CA SER A 76 22.55 13.53 13.50
C SER A 76 21.96 14.03 14.81
N VAL A 77 21.36 13.13 15.59
CA VAL A 77 20.88 13.41 16.96
C VAL A 77 22.03 13.91 17.85
N ARG A 78 23.23 13.36 17.68
CA ARG A 78 24.42 13.80 18.41
C ARG A 78 24.75 15.25 18.11
N ASN A 79 24.74 15.64 16.83
CA ASN A 79 25.04 17.02 16.44
C ASN A 79 23.97 17.98 16.97
N ALA A 80 22.69 17.55 16.94
CA ALA A 80 21.60 18.30 17.53
C ALA A 80 21.80 18.53 19.04
N GLN A 81 22.18 17.49 19.79
CA GLN A 81 22.44 17.61 21.22
C GLN A 81 23.63 18.54 21.52
N THR A 82 24.71 18.44 20.74
CA THR A 82 25.87 19.33 20.88
C THR A 82 25.49 20.78 20.63
N ALA A 83 24.72 21.07 19.58
CA ALA A 83 24.27 22.43 19.26
C ALA A 83 23.33 22.99 20.32
N MET A 84 22.43 22.17 20.88
CA MET A 84 21.55 22.55 21.99
C MET A 84 22.36 22.93 23.24
N ASN A 85 23.35 22.11 23.61
CA ASN A 85 24.19 22.36 24.79
C ASN A 85 25.08 23.60 24.62
N ALA A 86 25.55 23.86 23.39
CA ALA A 86 26.41 25.00 23.07
C ALA A 86 25.63 26.29 22.78
N GLY A 87 24.29 26.23 22.63
CA GLY A 87 23.44 27.35 22.23
C GLY A 87 23.60 27.80 20.77
N GLN A 88 24.46 27.13 20.00
CA GLN A 88 24.74 27.40 18.60
C GLN A 88 25.27 26.14 17.90
N GLY A 89 25.01 25.99 16.60
CA GLY A 89 25.55 24.90 15.79
C GLY A 89 24.78 24.70 14.49
N ASN A 90 25.41 24.03 13.52
CA ASN A 90 24.76 23.71 12.25
C ASN A 90 23.90 22.43 12.38
N LEU A 91 22.59 22.59 12.24
CA LEU A 91 21.61 21.51 12.23
C LEU A 91 21.16 21.15 10.80
N ALA A 92 21.57 21.94 9.81
CA ALA A 92 21.14 21.75 8.44
C ALA A 92 21.80 20.51 7.82
N LEU A 93 21.00 19.80 7.04
CA LEU A 93 21.46 18.82 6.07
C LEU A 93 21.44 19.51 4.70
N TYR A 94 22.62 19.74 4.13
CA TYR A 94 22.74 20.37 2.82
C TYR A 94 22.71 19.28 1.75
N ILE A 95 21.79 19.43 0.80
CA ILE A 95 21.62 18.44 -0.27
C ILE A 95 22.84 18.40 -1.18
N GLU A 96 23.60 19.47 -1.27
CA GLU A 96 24.80 19.60 -2.09
C GLU A 96 25.88 18.60 -1.65
N ASP A 97 25.97 18.35 -0.34
CA ASP A 97 26.98 17.49 0.28
C ASP A 97 26.48 16.04 0.44
N ASP A 98 25.16 15.85 0.66
CA ASP A 98 24.56 14.56 1.01
C ASP A 98 23.59 14.01 -0.07
N ARG A 99 23.70 14.46 -1.32
CA ARG A 99 22.85 13.96 -2.42
C ARG A 99 23.38 12.64 -2.97
N GLN A 100 22.49 11.67 -3.04
CA GLN A 100 22.70 10.41 -3.75
C GLN A 100 21.68 10.25 -4.87
N GLN A 101 22.16 9.85 -6.05
CA GLN A 101 21.28 9.46 -7.14
C GLN A 101 20.88 8.00 -6.98
N ARG A 102 19.57 7.75 -6.85
CA ARG A 102 19.03 6.39 -6.77
C ARG A 102 18.17 6.13 -7.99
N ALA A 103 18.50 5.06 -8.70
CA ALA A 103 17.64 4.51 -9.71
C ALA A 103 16.53 3.70 -9.03
N GLY A 104 15.35 3.70 -9.63
CA GLY A 104 14.27 2.82 -9.26
C GLY A 104 13.55 2.28 -10.50
N LEU A 105 13.01 1.08 -10.34
CA LEU A 105 12.20 0.40 -11.34
C LEU A 105 10.76 0.34 -10.81
N PHE A 106 9.92 1.19 -11.38
CA PHE A 106 8.53 1.38 -10.94
C PHE A 106 7.55 0.84 -11.96
N LEU A 107 6.32 0.63 -11.52
CA LEU A 107 5.23 0.36 -12.42
C LEU A 107 4.70 1.67 -13.00
N ARG A 108 4.20 1.62 -14.24
CA ARG A 108 3.51 2.74 -14.91
C ARG A 108 2.12 2.32 -15.36
N ASP A 109 1.18 3.27 -15.36
CA ASP A 109 -0.17 3.09 -15.88
C ASP A 109 -0.88 1.87 -15.26
N VAL A 110 -1.01 1.87 -13.94
CA VAL A 110 -1.55 0.75 -13.17
C VAL A 110 -3.03 0.94 -12.85
N ALA A 111 -3.76 -0.17 -12.82
CA ALA A 111 -5.13 -0.20 -12.32
C ALA A 111 -5.45 -1.58 -11.74
N TYR A 112 -6.16 -1.58 -10.63
CA TYR A 112 -6.52 -2.76 -9.85
C TYR A 112 -7.99 -2.69 -9.44
N ARG A 113 -8.63 -3.86 -9.31
CA ARG A 113 -9.89 -4.03 -8.60
C ARG A 113 -9.62 -4.77 -7.30
N LEU A 114 -9.83 -4.09 -6.18
CA LEU A 114 -9.52 -4.61 -4.85
C LEU A 114 -10.80 -5.02 -4.15
N HIS A 115 -10.85 -6.25 -3.64
CA HIS A 115 -11.96 -6.76 -2.85
C HIS A 115 -11.51 -6.94 -1.42
N ALA A 116 -12.20 -6.28 -0.49
CA ALA A 116 -11.90 -6.40 0.92
C ALA A 116 -13.17 -6.55 1.76
N GLU A 117 -12.98 -7.09 2.94
CA GLU A 117 -14.01 -7.24 3.95
C GLU A 117 -13.71 -6.33 5.15
N LEU A 118 -14.73 -5.61 5.62
CA LEU A 118 -14.66 -4.85 6.86
C LEU A 118 -15.04 -5.76 8.03
N LEU A 119 -14.07 -6.03 8.90
CA LEU A 119 -14.24 -6.86 10.08
C LEU A 119 -14.38 -6.00 11.35
N PRO A 120 -15.45 -6.15 12.13
CA PRO A 120 -15.55 -5.53 13.45
C PRO A 120 -14.65 -6.26 14.45
N VAL A 121 -13.71 -5.53 15.06
CA VAL A 121 -12.81 -6.09 16.09
C VAL A 121 -13.17 -5.61 17.49
N GLY A 122 -13.57 -4.34 17.65
CA GLY A 122 -13.98 -3.75 18.92
C GLY A 122 -15.47 -3.86 19.22
N ASP A 123 -15.84 -3.76 20.49
CA ASP A 123 -17.22 -3.99 20.96
C ASP A 123 -18.25 -3.07 20.30
N ASP A 124 -17.95 -1.77 20.14
CA ASP A 124 -18.83 -0.81 19.44
C ASP A 124 -19.09 -1.23 17.99
N ALA A 125 -18.08 -1.72 17.28
CA ALA A 125 -18.24 -2.17 15.89
C ALA A 125 -18.97 -3.51 15.80
N ARG A 126 -18.85 -4.39 16.80
CA ARG A 126 -19.63 -5.64 16.88
C ARG A 126 -21.10 -5.38 17.18
N ALA A 127 -21.39 -4.42 18.07
CA ALA A 127 -22.74 -4.01 18.42
C ALA A 127 -23.43 -3.25 17.27
N ASN A 128 -22.69 -2.41 16.54
CA ASN A 128 -23.21 -1.63 15.42
C ASN A 128 -22.29 -1.68 14.18
N PRO A 129 -22.27 -2.82 13.46
CA PRO A 129 -21.46 -2.95 12.26
C PRO A 129 -21.98 -2.07 11.10
N ALA A 130 -23.28 -1.76 11.08
CA ALA A 130 -23.90 -0.94 10.04
C ALA A 130 -23.30 0.48 9.99
N LYS A 131 -23.10 1.11 11.14
CA LYS A 131 -22.44 2.42 11.29
C LYS A 131 -21.13 2.52 10.52
N TYR A 132 -20.25 1.53 10.65
CA TYR A 132 -18.93 1.56 10.01
C TYR A 132 -19.01 1.28 8.50
N ARG A 133 -19.91 0.40 8.08
CA ARG A 133 -20.15 0.10 6.66
C ARG A 133 -20.70 1.31 5.91
N GLU A 134 -21.73 1.95 6.45
CA GLU A 134 -22.34 3.15 5.89
C GLU A 134 -21.34 4.31 5.87
N MET A 135 -20.51 4.43 6.92
CA MET A 135 -19.46 5.43 6.96
C MET A 135 -18.42 5.23 5.85
N PHE A 136 -17.98 3.99 5.62
CA PHE A 136 -17.04 3.71 4.53
C PHE A 136 -17.68 3.95 3.17
N GLN A 137 -18.87 3.37 2.93
CA GLN A 137 -19.59 3.49 1.66
C GLN A 137 -19.78 4.96 1.28
N ARG A 138 -20.32 5.78 2.19
CA ARG A 138 -20.53 7.21 1.97
C ARG A 138 -19.24 7.96 1.65
N ARG A 139 -18.12 7.59 2.29
CA ARG A 139 -16.82 8.22 2.02
C ARG A 139 -16.30 7.79 0.65
N ALA A 140 -16.35 6.50 0.33
CA ALA A 140 -15.87 5.96 -0.92
C ALA A 140 -16.66 6.52 -2.12
N GLU A 141 -18.00 6.61 -2.02
CA GLU A 141 -18.86 7.21 -3.06
C GLU A 141 -18.55 8.69 -3.32
N LYS A 142 -18.21 9.45 -2.26
CA LYS A 142 -17.89 10.87 -2.36
C LYS A 142 -16.41 11.15 -2.62
N GLY A 143 -15.58 10.13 -2.81
CA GLY A 143 -14.12 10.28 -2.94
C GLY A 143 -13.44 10.84 -1.69
N GLN A 144 -14.06 10.74 -0.51
CA GLN A 144 -13.52 11.24 0.74
C GLN A 144 -12.54 10.25 1.36
N CYS A 145 -11.43 10.76 1.89
CA CYS A 145 -10.43 9.99 2.59
C CYS A 145 -9.84 10.79 3.77
N VAL A 146 -9.29 10.10 4.76
CA VAL A 146 -8.56 10.72 5.89
C VAL A 146 -7.23 11.28 5.38
N ASN A 147 -6.58 10.54 4.51
CA ASN A 147 -5.37 10.92 3.80
C ASN A 147 -5.47 10.39 2.37
N GLN A 148 -4.88 11.10 1.42
CA GLN A 148 -4.85 10.65 0.02
C GLN A 148 -4.24 9.23 -0.05
N PRO A 149 -4.97 8.23 -0.55
CA PRO A 149 -4.40 6.91 -0.77
C PRO A 149 -3.28 6.99 -1.81
N TYR A 150 -2.29 6.11 -1.70
CA TYR A 150 -1.12 6.09 -2.59
C TYR A 150 -0.70 4.66 -2.93
N LEU A 151 0.00 4.50 -4.05
CA LEU A 151 0.43 3.21 -4.59
C LEU A 151 1.88 2.91 -4.20
N GLY A 152 2.04 2.45 -2.95
CA GLY A 152 3.30 2.04 -2.36
C GLY A 152 4.09 3.19 -1.73
N CYS A 153 4.48 4.20 -2.52
CA CYS A 153 5.16 5.40 -2.01
C CYS A 153 4.24 6.63 -2.10
N ARG A 154 4.36 7.58 -1.16
CA ARG A 154 3.50 8.79 -1.09
C ARG A 154 3.57 9.69 -2.33
N GLU A 155 4.61 9.55 -3.13
CA GLU A 155 4.80 10.28 -4.39
C GLU A 155 3.79 9.85 -5.47
N PHE A 156 3.15 8.69 -5.29
CA PHE A 156 2.26 8.08 -6.26
C PHE A 156 0.81 8.07 -5.74
N ALA A 157 0.13 9.20 -5.84
CA ALA A 157 -1.27 9.31 -5.43
C ALA A 157 -2.17 8.33 -6.20
N ALA A 158 -3.04 7.63 -5.46
CA ALA A 158 -3.99 6.67 -6.01
C ALA A 158 -5.36 7.33 -6.21
N ARG A 159 -5.93 7.19 -7.41
CA ARG A 159 -7.34 7.48 -7.68
C ARG A 159 -8.16 6.25 -7.32
N PHE A 160 -9.31 6.42 -6.69
CA PHE A 160 -10.19 5.30 -6.34
C PHE A 160 -11.64 5.60 -6.66
N ARG A 161 -12.41 4.53 -6.94
CA ARG A 161 -13.85 4.55 -7.20
C ARG A 161 -14.49 3.35 -6.51
N LEU A 162 -15.61 3.56 -5.82
CA LEU A 162 -16.41 2.46 -5.28
C LEU A 162 -17.12 1.72 -6.41
N ILE A 163 -17.02 0.38 -6.42
CA ILE A 163 -17.78 -0.50 -7.31
C ILE A 163 -18.89 -1.16 -6.50
N THR A 164 -20.13 -0.95 -6.93
CA THR A 164 -21.33 -1.55 -6.31
C THR A 164 -21.73 -2.88 -6.95
N ASP A 165 -21.47 -3.05 -8.24
CA ASP A 165 -21.74 -4.29 -8.98
C ASP A 165 -20.48 -4.73 -9.76
N PRO A 166 -19.61 -5.54 -9.14
CA PRO A 166 -18.40 -6.04 -9.80
C PRO A 166 -18.66 -6.89 -11.05
N ALA A 167 -19.84 -7.47 -11.21
CA ALA A 167 -20.16 -8.30 -12.39
C ALA A 167 -20.43 -7.43 -13.65
N SER A 168 -20.78 -6.17 -13.45
CA SER A 168 -20.98 -5.20 -14.55
C SER A 168 -19.70 -4.55 -15.07
N GLU A 169 -18.58 -4.75 -14.37
CA GLU A 169 -17.30 -4.11 -14.68
C GLU A 169 -16.50 -4.91 -15.71
N ALA A 170 -15.54 -4.27 -16.38
CA ALA A 170 -14.66 -4.92 -17.34
C ALA A 170 -13.92 -6.12 -16.70
N PRO A 171 -13.62 -7.20 -17.46
CA PRO A 171 -12.88 -8.32 -16.91
C PRO A 171 -11.47 -7.90 -16.48
N ALA A 172 -10.88 -8.70 -15.59
CA ALA A 172 -9.47 -8.59 -15.26
C ALA A 172 -8.59 -8.85 -16.50
N LEU A 173 -7.31 -8.49 -16.40
CA LEU A 173 -6.29 -8.77 -17.39
C LEU A 173 -6.26 -10.28 -17.69
N ALA A 174 -6.40 -10.66 -18.96
CA ALA A 174 -6.35 -12.07 -19.37
C ALA A 174 -4.90 -12.61 -19.40
N GLU A 175 -4.21 -12.56 -18.26
CA GLU A 175 -2.84 -13.00 -18.08
C GLU A 175 -2.73 -13.89 -16.84
N SER A 176 -2.02 -15.00 -16.97
CA SER A 176 -1.65 -15.84 -15.83
C SER A 176 -0.13 -15.88 -15.69
N ARG A 177 0.37 -15.75 -14.46
CA ARG A 177 1.80 -15.63 -14.18
C ARG A 177 2.10 -16.04 -12.72
N ASP A 178 3.12 -16.86 -12.52
CA ASP A 178 3.73 -17.04 -11.19
C ASP A 178 4.52 -15.76 -10.85
N LEU A 179 4.06 -15.02 -9.85
CA LEU A 179 4.69 -13.78 -9.40
C LEU A 179 5.78 -14.03 -8.34
N GLY A 180 5.94 -15.30 -7.94
CA GLY A 180 6.88 -15.73 -6.91
C GLY A 180 6.49 -15.24 -5.52
N TRP A 181 7.49 -15.11 -4.65
CA TRP A 181 7.27 -14.65 -3.27
C TRP A 181 7.05 -13.15 -3.22
N MET A 182 5.92 -12.74 -2.63
CA MET A 182 5.54 -11.35 -2.44
C MET A 182 5.25 -11.07 -0.97
N LEU A 183 5.48 -9.82 -0.55
CA LEU A 183 5.05 -9.35 0.76
C LEU A 183 3.52 -9.50 0.84
N TYR A 184 3.05 -10.26 1.82
CA TYR A 184 1.64 -10.38 2.17
C TYR A 184 1.24 -9.19 3.03
N ASP A 185 1.78 -9.12 4.25
CA ASP A 185 1.56 -8.02 5.19
C ASP A 185 2.68 -7.94 6.23
N MET A 186 2.65 -6.92 7.08
CA MET A 186 3.48 -6.84 8.27
C MET A 186 2.72 -7.43 9.48
N ASP A 187 3.39 -8.27 10.26
CA ASP A 187 2.90 -8.71 11.57
C ASP A 187 3.23 -7.66 12.62
N PHE A 188 2.20 -7.11 13.26
CA PHE A 188 2.30 -6.08 14.29
C PHE A 188 2.11 -6.63 15.71
N ALA A 189 2.13 -7.95 15.91
CA ALA A 189 2.04 -8.55 17.25
C ALA A 189 3.13 -8.01 18.21
N ALA A 190 4.34 -7.79 17.70
CA ALA A 190 5.41 -7.08 18.38
C ALA A 190 5.54 -5.65 17.83
N VAL A 191 4.92 -4.66 18.49
CA VAL A 191 4.83 -3.27 18.01
C VAL A 191 6.20 -2.64 17.70
N ASN A 192 7.24 -3.00 18.45
CA ASN A 192 8.58 -2.45 18.29
C ASN A 192 9.44 -3.18 17.24
N ASP A 193 8.98 -4.32 16.72
CA ASP A 193 9.72 -5.15 15.78
C ASP A 193 8.75 -5.87 14.81
N PRO A 194 8.01 -5.11 13.98
CA PRO A 194 7.06 -5.69 13.06
C PRO A 194 7.77 -6.56 12.03
N LYS A 195 7.32 -7.80 11.86
CA LYS A 195 7.94 -8.78 10.96
C LYS A 195 7.22 -8.84 9.62
N PRO A 196 7.93 -8.82 8.48
CA PRO A 196 7.29 -9.04 7.20
C PRO A 196 6.77 -10.48 7.12
N ARG A 197 5.62 -10.67 6.48
CA ARG A 197 5.06 -11.97 6.13
C ARG A 197 4.96 -12.07 4.63
N PHE A 198 5.24 -13.24 4.07
CA PHE A 198 5.28 -13.48 2.64
C PHE A 198 4.29 -14.55 2.22
N PHE A 199 3.91 -14.53 0.94
CA PHE A 199 3.12 -15.58 0.31
C PHE A 199 3.62 -15.78 -1.11
N ARG A 200 3.40 -16.98 -1.67
CA ARG A 200 3.65 -17.22 -3.09
C ARG A 200 2.45 -16.75 -3.88
N ALA A 201 2.62 -15.66 -4.62
CA ALA A 201 1.58 -15.04 -5.39
C ALA A 201 1.46 -15.71 -6.77
N ASP A 202 0.26 -16.19 -7.07
CA ASP A 202 -0.08 -16.76 -8.37
C ASP A 202 -1.18 -15.91 -9.00
N LEU A 203 -0.90 -15.34 -10.17
CA LEU A 203 -1.86 -14.57 -10.95
C LEU A 203 -2.55 -15.53 -11.91
N GLN A 204 -3.87 -15.69 -11.77
CA GLN A 204 -4.67 -16.54 -12.65
C GLN A 204 -5.73 -15.70 -13.36
N ASN A 205 -5.61 -15.54 -14.67
CA ASN A 205 -6.49 -14.68 -15.48
C ASN A 205 -6.65 -13.28 -14.85
N GLY A 206 -5.53 -12.69 -14.43
CA GLY A 206 -5.49 -11.36 -13.84
C GLY A 206 -5.95 -11.30 -12.38
N VAL A 207 -6.24 -12.44 -11.75
CA VAL A 207 -6.78 -12.52 -10.38
C VAL A 207 -5.77 -13.17 -9.44
N ILE A 208 -5.59 -12.55 -8.28
CA ILE A 208 -4.90 -13.14 -7.13
C ILE A 208 -5.96 -13.37 -6.05
N ASP A 209 -6.23 -14.63 -5.75
CA ASP A 209 -7.09 -15.05 -4.63
C ASP A 209 -6.26 -15.10 -3.34
N LEU A 210 -6.72 -14.40 -2.30
CA LEU A 210 -6.06 -14.33 -1.00
C LEU A 210 -6.78 -15.14 0.08
N THR A 211 -7.87 -15.84 -0.26
CA THR A 211 -8.70 -16.54 0.73
C THR A 211 -8.09 -17.83 1.25
N GLN A 212 -7.19 -18.46 0.49
CA GLN A 212 -6.58 -19.76 0.80
C GLN A 212 -5.04 -19.74 0.72
N VAL A 213 -4.42 -18.56 0.72
CA VAL A 213 -2.97 -18.46 0.57
C VAL A 213 -2.24 -18.90 1.83
N GLN A 214 -1.16 -19.66 1.65
CA GLN A 214 -0.24 -19.99 2.73
C GLN A 214 0.68 -18.80 2.96
N VAL A 215 0.68 -18.29 4.19
CA VAL A 215 1.47 -17.11 4.57
C VAL A 215 2.59 -17.53 5.52
N THR A 216 3.83 -17.33 5.08
CA THR A 216 5.05 -17.62 5.83
C THR A 216 5.61 -16.36 6.49
N ALA A 217 6.40 -16.54 7.55
CA ALA A 217 7.21 -15.47 8.13
C ALA A 217 8.50 -15.26 7.32
#